data_AF-A0A7R8UBI2-F1
#
_entry.id   AF-A0A7R8UBI2-F1
#
_cell.length_a   1.000
_cell.length_b   1.000
_cell.length_c   1.000
_cell.angle_alpha   90.00
_cell.angle_beta   90.00
_cell.angle_gamma   90.00
#
_symmetry.space_group_name_H-M   'P 1'
#
loop_
_entity.id
_entity.type
_entity.pdbx_description
1 polymer ?
#
loop_
_entity_poly.entity_id
_entity_poly.type
_entity_poly.pdbx_seq_one_letter_code
_entity_poly.pdbx_strand_id
1 'polypeptide(L)'
;MPELRFDGRVAVVTGAGAGLGREYALLFGARGAKVVVNDLGGSSTGEGSSKRAADVVVDEIVAKGGIACADYNSVVEGEKIIETAIKNFGRVDILVNNAGILRDKSVANISNEDWDLVHNVHLKGSFKTSQAAWPIFKKQKYGRIILTSSNSGVYGNFGQANYSAAKLGLVGLSNTLAIEGAKYNIHCNVIVPTAASRLTQGILPEFLFNELKPKLIAPVVVYLCHESNTDNGAIIESAAGFAAKLEIVRGRGTVLRKSIEQETITPEEVQEGWSKVTDMAHAKRIDAMTRASTSLMTVLEDLRENSKENFTAEDIFSFGSKDLILYALGIGASVKNPKDMRFLYENHPDFGAIPSYFVLPGLLLSMTSSLVGSAVTHTKVDFTNILHGEQYIEIVSDIPLAATLVTKGKVLDVMDKKSGAVVVTQANSYDESGSLIVINQSQTFVVGAGNFNGKKTPGPGVIQAIPAPSRNPDSTIRYKTSEDQAAIYRLSGDLNPLHIDPNVALMAGFKVPILHGLCTLGFSVRAVLEKYADNNPALFKAVKVRFTKPVIPGQTLQIDMWRDGNRIFFKTSVVETKQDVITGAYVDLKDVIESGKSSKL
;
A
#
# COMPACT_ATOMS: atom_id res chain seq x y z
N MET A 1 -12.70 32.12 9.13
CA MET A 1 -12.20 32.02 7.74
C MET A 1 -13.04 32.94 6.87
N PRO A 2 -12.46 33.62 5.86
CA PRO A 2 -13.23 34.43 4.93
C PRO A 2 -14.20 33.55 4.12
N GLU A 3 -15.31 34.13 3.71
CA GLU A 3 -16.31 33.47 2.87
C GLU A 3 -15.75 33.21 1.46
N LEU A 4 -15.97 32.00 0.92
CA LEU A 4 -15.60 31.68 -0.47
C LEU A 4 -16.61 32.32 -1.43
N ARG A 5 -16.12 33.13 -2.37
CA ARG A 5 -16.93 33.94 -3.29
C ARG A 5 -16.51 33.72 -4.74
N PHE A 6 -17.38 34.12 -5.66
CA PHE A 6 -17.24 33.93 -7.10
C PHE A 6 -17.41 35.26 -7.85
N ASP A 7 -17.08 36.37 -7.21
CA ASP A 7 -17.19 37.69 -7.80
C ASP A 7 -16.37 37.75 -9.10
N GLY A 8 -16.99 38.22 -10.18
CA GLY A 8 -16.36 38.29 -11.51
C GLY A 8 -16.28 36.97 -12.28
N ARG A 9 -16.79 35.85 -11.72
CA ARG A 9 -16.88 34.55 -12.41
C ARG A 9 -18.23 34.36 -13.09
N VAL A 10 -18.22 33.68 -14.24
CA VAL A 10 -19.43 33.25 -14.95
C VAL A 10 -19.60 31.73 -14.85
N ALA A 11 -20.73 31.29 -14.29
CA ALA A 11 -21.07 29.88 -14.14
C ALA A 11 -22.22 29.49 -15.07
N VAL A 12 -22.02 28.43 -15.85
CA VAL A 12 -23.05 27.78 -16.66
C VAL A 12 -23.46 26.50 -15.97
N VAL A 13 -24.75 26.33 -15.67
CA VAL A 13 -25.29 25.11 -15.05
C VAL A 13 -26.36 24.53 -15.96
N THR A 14 -26.15 23.31 -16.45
CA THR A 14 -27.13 22.61 -17.31
C THR A 14 -28.14 21.82 -16.49
N GLY A 15 -29.40 21.78 -16.93
CA GLY A 15 -30.50 21.19 -16.17
C GLY A 15 -30.73 21.92 -14.84
N ALA A 16 -30.68 23.25 -14.86
CA ALA A 16 -30.73 24.11 -13.69
C ALA A 16 -32.15 24.55 -13.28
N GLY A 17 -33.19 24.13 -14.00
CA GLY A 17 -34.57 24.48 -13.71
C GLY A 17 -35.15 23.77 -12.48
N ALA A 18 -34.53 22.67 -12.04
CA ALA A 18 -34.97 21.91 -10.86
C ALA A 18 -33.83 21.16 -10.16
N GLY A 19 -34.15 20.55 -9.00
CA GLY A 19 -33.29 19.59 -8.31
C GLY A 19 -31.88 20.11 -7.98
N LEU A 20 -30.87 19.30 -8.29
CA LEU A 20 -29.45 19.59 -8.05
C LEU A 20 -28.99 20.84 -8.79
N GLY A 21 -29.27 20.94 -10.10
CA GLY A 21 -28.86 22.07 -10.92
C GLY A 21 -29.42 23.41 -10.40
N ARG A 22 -30.67 23.42 -9.94
CA ARG A 22 -31.28 24.61 -9.32
C ARG A 22 -30.53 25.06 -8.07
N GLU A 23 -30.20 24.14 -7.16
CA GLU A 23 -29.46 24.48 -5.93
C GLU A 23 -28.03 24.92 -6.23
N TYR A 24 -27.37 24.36 -7.26
CA TYR A 24 -26.07 24.84 -7.72
C TYR A 24 -26.16 26.28 -8.22
N ALA A 25 -27.12 26.58 -9.11
CA ALA A 25 -27.32 27.91 -9.68
C ALA A 25 -27.63 28.96 -8.60
N LEU A 26 -28.52 28.64 -7.66
CA LEU A 26 -28.85 29.51 -6.53
C LEU A 26 -27.63 29.79 -5.65
N LEU A 27 -26.82 28.77 -5.34
CA LEU A 27 -25.65 28.94 -4.48
C LEU A 27 -24.55 29.73 -5.19
N PHE A 28 -24.27 29.48 -6.47
CA PHE A 28 -23.34 30.31 -7.24
C PHE A 28 -23.78 31.78 -7.30
N GLY A 29 -25.06 32.03 -7.58
CA GLY A 29 -25.61 33.39 -7.60
C GLY A 29 -25.52 34.09 -6.25
N ALA A 30 -25.85 33.40 -5.16
CA ALA A 30 -25.72 33.92 -3.79
C ALA A 30 -24.27 34.21 -3.38
N ARG A 31 -23.28 33.61 -4.06
CA ARG A 31 -21.85 33.82 -3.84
C ARG A 31 -21.20 34.76 -4.86
N GLY A 32 -21.98 35.50 -5.63
CA GLY A 32 -21.49 36.57 -6.51
C GLY A 32 -21.15 36.18 -7.95
N ALA A 33 -21.38 34.91 -8.34
CA ALA A 33 -21.23 34.51 -9.74
C ALA A 33 -22.36 35.09 -10.59
N LYS A 34 -22.06 35.40 -11.86
CA LYS A 34 -23.09 35.59 -12.89
C LYS A 34 -23.47 34.22 -13.45
N VAL A 35 -24.75 33.86 -13.44
CA VAL A 35 -25.19 32.47 -13.69
C VAL A 35 -25.98 32.37 -14.99
N VAL A 36 -25.61 31.44 -15.88
CA VAL A 36 -26.47 30.97 -16.97
C VAL A 36 -27.22 29.74 -16.48
N VAL A 37 -28.54 29.89 -16.37
CA VAL A 37 -29.47 28.83 -15.97
C VAL A 37 -29.96 28.16 -17.25
N ASN A 38 -29.34 27.04 -17.64
CA ASN A 38 -29.79 26.26 -18.79
C ASN A 38 -30.81 25.20 -18.36
N ASP A 39 -31.97 25.18 -19.00
CA ASP A 39 -32.92 24.07 -18.91
C ASP A 39 -33.80 23.98 -20.16
N LEU A 40 -33.91 22.78 -20.73
CA LEU A 40 -34.82 22.53 -21.86
C LEU A 40 -36.30 22.58 -21.43
N GLY A 41 -36.57 22.32 -20.15
CA GLY A 41 -37.91 22.28 -19.55
C GLY A 41 -38.75 21.07 -19.96
N GLY A 42 -38.09 19.98 -20.38
CA GLY A 42 -38.73 18.69 -20.66
C GLY A 42 -39.00 17.86 -19.38
N SER A 43 -39.70 16.75 -19.55
CA SER A 43 -39.94 15.77 -18.48
C SER A 43 -38.67 15.02 -18.09
N SER A 44 -38.70 14.31 -16.95
CA SER A 44 -37.61 13.41 -16.54
C SER A 44 -37.36 12.24 -17.49
N THR A 45 -38.27 11.99 -18.44
CA THR A 45 -38.13 10.97 -19.49
C THR A 45 -37.70 11.56 -20.84
N GLY A 46 -37.41 12.87 -20.89
CA GLY A 46 -36.90 13.56 -22.08
C GLY A 46 -37.97 14.03 -23.07
N GLU A 47 -39.22 14.19 -22.63
CA GLU A 47 -40.33 14.64 -23.49
C GLU A 47 -40.68 16.12 -23.27
N GLY A 48 -40.99 16.84 -24.35
CA GLY A 48 -41.42 18.24 -24.30
C GLY A 48 -40.30 19.26 -24.07
N SER A 49 -40.68 20.54 -24.04
CA SER A 49 -39.79 21.66 -23.70
C SER A 49 -40.60 22.81 -23.08
N SER A 50 -39.99 23.60 -22.21
CA SER A 50 -40.63 24.71 -21.53
C SER A 50 -39.63 25.75 -21.06
N LYS A 51 -39.78 26.99 -21.50
CA LYS A 51 -38.93 28.11 -21.06
C LYS A 51 -39.06 28.41 -19.57
N ARG A 52 -40.25 28.16 -19.02
CA ARG A 52 -40.63 28.47 -17.64
C ARG A 52 -39.70 27.82 -16.60
N ALA A 53 -39.13 26.65 -16.89
CA ALA A 53 -38.26 25.95 -15.96
C ALA A 53 -36.99 26.76 -15.64
N ALA A 54 -36.33 27.32 -16.65
CA ALA A 54 -35.16 28.17 -16.47
C ALA A 54 -35.56 29.57 -15.92
N ASP A 55 -36.63 30.16 -16.45
CA ASP A 55 -37.07 31.52 -16.10
C ASP A 55 -37.35 31.67 -14.60
N VAL A 56 -38.05 30.70 -14.00
CA VAL A 56 -38.38 30.73 -12.56
C VAL A 56 -37.12 30.79 -11.71
N VAL A 57 -36.07 30.03 -12.06
CA VAL A 57 -34.83 30.01 -11.29
C VAL A 57 -34.02 31.29 -11.49
N VAL A 58 -34.06 31.88 -12.69
CA VAL A 58 -33.47 33.20 -12.94
C VAL A 58 -34.15 34.25 -12.07
N ASP A 59 -35.48 34.31 -12.07
CA ASP A 59 -36.26 35.24 -11.25
C ASP A 59 -35.92 35.09 -9.76
N GLU A 60 -35.77 33.86 -9.27
CA GLU A 60 -35.36 33.60 -7.89
C GLU A 60 -33.95 34.11 -7.56
N ILE A 61 -32.98 33.95 -8.48
CA ILE A 61 -31.61 34.45 -8.30
C ILE A 61 -31.63 35.98 -8.27
N VAL A 62 -32.35 36.62 -9.21
CA VAL A 62 -32.47 38.07 -9.32
C VAL A 62 -33.17 38.66 -8.10
N ALA A 63 -34.25 38.03 -7.62
CA ALA A 63 -34.97 38.44 -6.42
C ALA A 63 -34.09 38.39 -5.14
N LYS A 64 -33.03 37.57 -5.14
CA LYS A 64 -32.02 37.48 -4.06
C LYS A 64 -30.80 38.38 -4.30
N GLY A 65 -30.85 39.27 -5.30
CA GLY A 65 -29.78 40.22 -5.62
C GLY A 65 -28.63 39.65 -6.46
N GLY A 66 -28.79 38.43 -7.00
CA GLY A 66 -27.83 37.83 -7.93
C GLY A 66 -28.03 38.29 -9.37
N ILE A 67 -27.13 37.87 -10.26
CA ILE A 67 -27.20 38.14 -11.70
C ILE A 67 -27.32 36.81 -12.44
N ALA A 68 -28.39 36.61 -13.20
CA ALA A 68 -28.58 35.41 -14.00
C ALA A 68 -29.29 35.70 -15.33
N CYS A 69 -29.10 34.81 -16.31
CA CYS A 69 -29.88 34.76 -17.54
C CYS A 69 -30.28 33.32 -17.87
N ALA A 70 -31.43 33.15 -18.52
CA ALA A 70 -31.93 31.84 -18.93
C ALA A 70 -31.31 31.39 -20.25
N ASP A 71 -31.16 30.08 -20.40
CA ASP A 71 -30.88 29.41 -21.68
C ASP A 71 -31.82 28.22 -21.85
N TYR A 72 -32.35 28.04 -23.06
CA TYR A 72 -33.39 27.03 -23.35
C TYR A 72 -32.93 25.95 -24.33
N ASN A 73 -31.63 25.92 -24.67
CA ASN A 73 -31.11 25.01 -25.66
C ASN A 73 -30.91 23.61 -25.06
N SER A 74 -31.00 22.59 -25.91
CA SER A 74 -30.62 21.23 -25.50
C SER A 74 -29.10 21.13 -25.37
N VAL A 75 -28.62 20.31 -24.41
CA VAL A 75 -27.18 20.09 -24.20
C VAL A 75 -26.47 19.45 -25.38
N VAL A 76 -27.20 18.84 -26.32
CA VAL A 76 -26.62 18.35 -27.59
C VAL A 76 -26.18 19.48 -28.52
N GLU A 77 -26.74 20.69 -28.34
CA GLU A 77 -26.40 21.96 -28.99
C GLU A 77 -25.53 22.82 -28.06
N GLY A 78 -24.55 22.18 -27.40
CA GLY A 78 -23.76 22.79 -26.31
C GLY A 78 -23.07 24.10 -26.69
N GLU A 79 -22.77 24.31 -27.97
CA GLU A 79 -22.26 25.58 -28.49
C GLU A 79 -23.20 26.76 -28.24
N LYS A 80 -24.52 26.58 -28.41
CA LYS A 80 -25.52 27.62 -28.20
C LYS A 80 -25.62 28.03 -26.73
N ILE A 81 -25.49 27.05 -25.83
CA ILE A 81 -25.49 27.29 -24.37
C ILE A 81 -24.30 28.16 -23.97
N ILE A 82 -23.10 27.83 -24.48
CA ILE A 82 -21.89 28.62 -24.20
C ILE A 82 -21.96 29.99 -24.86
N GLU A 83 -22.53 30.10 -26.06
CA GLU A 83 -22.79 31.40 -26.70
C GLU A 83 -23.70 32.31 -25.86
N THR A 84 -24.73 31.76 -25.21
CA THR A 84 -25.59 32.54 -24.31
C THR A 84 -24.78 33.19 -23.19
N ALA A 85 -23.83 32.45 -22.59
CA ALA A 85 -22.94 32.98 -21.57
C ALA A 85 -22.03 34.10 -22.10
N ILE A 86 -21.45 33.91 -23.30
CA ILE A 86 -20.61 34.91 -23.95
C ILE A 86 -21.40 36.18 -24.31
N LYS A 87 -22.60 36.04 -24.88
CA LYS A 87 -23.45 37.18 -25.27
C LYS A 87 -23.87 38.03 -24.07
N ASN A 88 -24.21 37.39 -22.94
CA ASN A 88 -24.69 38.09 -21.76
C ASN A 88 -23.57 38.61 -20.84
N PHE A 89 -22.47 37.85 -20.71
CA PHE A 89 -21.46 38.11 -19.68
C PHE A 89 -20.02 38.20 -20.20
N GLY A 90 -19.78 37.92 -21.48
CA GLY A 90 -18.49 38.09 -22.16
C GLY A 90 -17.43 37.03 -21.84
N ARG A 91 -17.72 36.06 -20.97
CA ARG A 91 -16.79 35.01 -20.53
C ARG A 91 -17.54 33.78 -20.00
N VAL A 92 -16.82 32.67 -19.81
CA VAL A 92 -17.26 31.49 -19.05
C VAL A 92 -16.10 31.04 -18.18
N ASP A 93 -16.34 30.73 -16.90
CA ASP A 93 -15.31 30.29 -15.95
C ASP A 93 -15.62 28.91 -15.36
N ILE A 94 -16.90 28.60 -15.19
CA ILE A 94 -17.39 27.40 -14.52
C ILE A 94 -18.45 26.76 -15.42
N LEU A 95 -18.35 25.45 -15.65
CA LEU A 95 -19.34 24.65 -16.36
C LEU A 95 -19.73 23.44 -15.50
N VAL A 96 -20.98 23.40 -15.07
CA VAL A 96 -21.56 22.26 -14.36
C VAL A 96 -22.49 21.49 -15.27
N ASN A 97 -22.00 20.35 -15.75
CA ASN A 97 -22.76 19.41 -16.57
C ASN A 97 -23.64 18.52 -15.69
N ASN A 98 -24.89 18.94 -15.50
CA ASN A 98 -25.87 18.31 -14.61
C ASN A 98 -27.13 17.81 -15.33
N ALA A 99 -27.45 18.31 -16.52
CA ALA A 99 -28.63 17.89 -17.29
C ALA A 99 -28.71 16.35 -17.45
N GLY A 100 -29.92 15.81 -17.35
CA GLY A 100 -30.13 14.37 -17.35
C GLY A 100 -31.58 13.93 -17.41
N ILE A 101 -31.79 12.70 -17.84
CA ILE A 101 -33.09 12.03 -17.99
C ILE A 101 -32.97 10.56 -17.58
N LEU A 102 -34.10 9.86 -17.44
CA LEU A 102 -34.15 8.42 -17.17
C LEU A 102 -35.01 7.70 -18.21
N ARG A 103 -34.55 6.53 -18.64
CA ARG A 103 -35.25 5.56 -19.51
C ARG A 103 -34.95 4.15 -19.01
N ASP A 104 -35.36 3.89 -17.77
CA ASP A 104 -35.02 2.66 -17.05
C ASP A 104 -35.81 1.47 -17.61
N LYS A 105 -35.08 0.46 -18.10
CA LYS A 105 -35.60 -0.81 -18.62
C LYS A 105 -34.56 -1.91 -18.42
N SER A 106 -35.01 -3.16 -18.26
CA SER A 106 -34.11 -4.32 -18.29
C SER A 106 -33.38 -4.39 -19.64
N VAL A 107 -32.19 -5.00 -19.67
CA VAL A 107 -31.32 -5.03 -20.87
C VAL A 107 -32.07 -5.50 -22.13
N ALA A 108 -32.91 -6.53 -22.01
CA ALA A 108 -33.69 -7.06 -23.13
C ALA A 108 -34.78 -6.11 -23.67
N ASN A 109 -35.18 -5.10 -22.89
CA ASN A 109 -36.29 -4.19 -23.20
C ASN A 109 -35.83 -2.75 -23.52
N ILE A 110 -34.54 -2.44 -23.40
CA ILE A 110 -33.98 -1.15 -23.81
C ILE A 110 -34.08 -1.05 -25.34
N SER A 111 -34.83 -0.06 -25.84
CA SER A 111 -34.86 0.24 -27.28
C SER A 111 -33.62 1.05 -27.69
N ASN A 112 -33.33 1.10 -29.00
CA ASN A 112 -32.26 1.97 -29.52
C ASN A 112 -32.50 3.45 -29.15
N GLU A 113 -33.76 3.90 -29.16
CA GLU A 113 -34.11 5.27 -28.79
C GLU A 113 -33.87 5.53 -27.29
N ASP A 114 -34.23 4.57 -26.43
CA ASP A 114 -33.96 4.67 -24.99
C ASP A 114 -32.45 4.71 -24.70
N TRP A 115 -31.66 3.97 -25.46
CA TRP A 115 -30.19 3.99 -25.37
C TRP A 115 -29.61 5.32 -25.85
N ASP A 116 -29.97 5.72 -27.07
CA ASP A 116 -29.42 6.89 -27.75
C ASP A 116 -29.78 8.17 -27.01
N LEU A 117 -31.03 8.31 -26.55
CA LEU A 117 -31.47 9.53 -25.87
C LEU A 117 -30.71 9.73 -24.55
N VAL A 118 -30.53 8.67 -23.76
CA VAL A 118 -29.74 8.71 -22.52
C VAL A 118 -28.28 9.07 -22.81
N HIS A 119 -27.63 8.42 -23.78
CA HIS A 119 -26.24 8.75 -24.15
C HIS A 119 -26.09 10.15 -24.73
N ASN A 120 -27.05 10.60 -25.52
CA ASN A 120 -27.05 11.92 -26.14
C ASN A 120 -27.15 13.03 -25.09
N VAL A 121 -28.09 12.92 -24.14
CA VAL A 121 -28.27 13.95 -23.10
C VAL A 121 -27.10 13.93 -22.11
N HIS A 122 -26.74 12.76 -21.57
CA HIS A 122 -25.76 12.68 -20.51
C HIS A 122 -24.33 12.82 -21.02
N LEU A 123 -23.87 11.89 -21.86
CA LEU A 123 -22.47 11.80 -22.23
C LEU A 123 -22.11 12.76 -23.36
N LYS A 124 -22.84 12.69 -24.48
CA LYS A 124 -22.58 13.55 -25.64
C LYS A 124 -22.86 15.02 -25.34
N GLY A 125 -23.93 15.32 -24.59
CA GLY A 125 -24.26 16.69 -24.18
C GLY A 125 -23.20 17.33 -23.29
N SER A 126 -22.70 16.57 -22.30
CA SER A 126 -21.58 17.02 -21.45
C SER A 126 -20.29 17.21 -22.25
N PHE A 127 -20.03 16.33 -23.22
CA PHE A 127 -18.91 16.51 -24.15
C PHE A 127 -19.07 17.78 -24.99
N LYS A 128 -20.24 18.02 -25.58
CA LYS A 128 -20.50 19.15 -26.48
C LYS A 128 -20.36 20.50 -25.78
N THR A 129 -20.95 20.66 -24.61
CA THR A 129 -20.83 21.87 -23.79
C THR A 129 -19.39 22.10 -23.31
N SER A 130 -18.70 21.04 -22.86
CA SER A 130 -17.29 21.12 -22.47
C SER A 130 -16.39 21.49 -23.65
N GLN A 131 -16.63 20.90 -24.82
CA GLN A 131 -15.93 21.20 -26.07
C GLN A 131 -16.12 22.66 -26.47
N ALA A 132 -17.33 23.19 -26.36
CA ALA A 132 -17.63 24.60 -26.69
C ALA A 132 -16.96 25.58 -25.70
N ALA A 133 -16.90 25.25 -24.40
CA ALA A 133 -16.25 26.10 -23.39
C ALA A 133 -14.72 26.05 -23.45
N TRP A 134 -14.14 24.95 -23.97
CA TRP A 134 -12.71 24.67 -23.90
C TRP A 134 -11.78 25.76 -24.47
N PRO A 135 -12.04 26.33 -25.67
CA PRO A 135 -11.18 27.37 -26.23
C PRO A 135 -11.17 28.64 -25.36
N ILE A 136 -12.30 28.95 -24.72
CA ILE A 136 -12.46 30.11 -23.83
C ILE A 136 -11.63 29.89 -22.56
N PHE A 137 -11.78 28.74 -21.90
CA PHE A 137 -11.01 28.39 -20.71
C PHE A 137 -9.49 28.41 -20.97
N LYS A 138 -9.06 27.84 -22.11
CA LYS A 138 -7.65 27.80 -22.51
C LYS A 138 -7.09 29.21 -22.73
N LYS A 139 -7.85 30.10 -23.38
CA LYS A 139 -7.46 31.51 -23.57
C LYS A 139 -7.36 32.26 -22.25
N GLN A 140 -8.27 32.00 -21.32
CA GLN A 140 -8.33 32.64 -20.00
C GLN A 140 -7.31 32.09 -19.00
N LYS A 141 -6.75 30.90 -19.25
CA LYS A 141 -5.95 30.12 -18.28
C LYS A 141 -6.71 29.89 -16.96
N TYR A 142 -8.01 29.66 -17.07
CA TYR A 142 -8.89 29.35 -15.95
C TYR A 142 -10.13 28.61 -16.48
N GLY A 143 -10.46 27.48 -15.86
CA GLY A 143 -11.71 26.78 -16.06
C GLY A 143 -11.99 25.78 -14.94
N ARG A 144 -13.27 25.58 -14.62
CA ARG A 144 -13.71 24.56 -13.68
C ARG A 144 -14.89 23.81 -14.29
N ILE A 145 -14.74 22.50 -14.46
CA ILE A 145 -15.73 21.63 -15.08
C ILE A 145 -16.17 20.60 -14.05
N ILE A 146 -17.48 20.43 -13.92
CA ILE A 146 -18.08 19.34 -13.13
C ILE A 146 -18.87 18.45 -14.07
N LEU A 147 -18.59 17.15 -14.02
CA LEU A 147 -19.39 16.12 -14.67
C LEU A 147 -20.21 15.37 -13.61
N THR A 148 -21.48 15.10 -13.90
CA THR A 148 -22.38 14.43 -12.95
C THR A 148 -22.51 12.94 -13.28
N SER A 149 -21.79 12.08 -12.56
CA SER A 149 -21.93 10.63 -12.63
C SER A 149 -23.00 10.12 -11.64
N SER A 150 -22.96 8.86 -11.21
CA SER A 150 -23.88 8.27 -10.23
C SER A 150 -23.35 6.94 -9.69
N ASN A 151 -23.83 6.53 -8.51
CA ASN A 151 -23.55 5.20 -7.96
C ASN A 151 -24.03 4.07 -8.86
N SER A 152 -25.11 4.25 -9.64
CA SER A 152 -25.51 3.29 -10.69
C SER A 152 -24.43 3.12 -11.76
N GLY A 153 -23.66 4.16 -12.08
CA GLY A 153 -22.54 4.07 -13.00
C GLY A 153 -21.33 3.38 -12.37
N VAL A 154 -21.02 3.68 -11.11
CA VAL A 154 -19.85 3.14 -10.38
C VAL A 154 -20.03 1.65 -10.05
N TYR A 155 -21.21 1.26 -9.55
CA TYR A 155 -21.45 -0.07 -9.00
C TYR A 155 -22.40 -0.93 -9.84
N GLY A 156 -23.07 -0.34 -10.84
CA GLY A 156 -24.18 -0.97 -11.55
C GLY A 156 -25.51 -0.85 -10.80
N ASN A 157 -26.61 -0.87 -11.54
CA ASN A 157 -27.95 -0.98 -10.97
C ASN A 157 -28.89 -1.72 -11.93
N PHE A 158 -29.81 -2.53 -11.40
CA PHE A 158 -30.75 -3.29 -12.22
C PHE A 158 -31.64 -2.35 -13.05
N GLY A 159 -31.83 -2.67 -14.34
CA GLY A 159 -32.71 -1.91 -15.23
C GLY A 159 -32.14 -0.57 -15.73
N GLN A 160 -30.84 -0.31 -15.52
CA GLN A 160 -30.23 0.99 -15.84
C GLN A 160 -28.99 0.87 -16.75
N ALA A 161 -28.88 -0.14 -17.61
CA ALA A 161 -27.65 -0.37 -18.39
C ALA A 161 -27.25 0.83 -19.29
N ASN A 162 -28.22 1.48 -19.95
CA ASN A 162 -28.02 2.71 -20.71
C ASN A 162 -27.51 3.87 -19.83
N TYR A 163 -28.14 4.07 -18.67
CA TYR A 163 -27.81 5.14 -17.73
C TYR A 163 -26.46 4.92 -17.06
N SER A 164 -26.20 3.72 -16.53
CA SER A 164 -24.93 3.32 -15.92
C SER A 164 -23.76 3.48 -16.91
N ALA A 165 -23.92 3.04 -18.16
CA ALA A 165 -22.91 3.20 -19.20
C ALA A 165 -22.60 4.68 -19.48
N ALA A 166 -23.62 5.51 -19.67
CA ALA A 166 -23.43 6.94 -19.89
C ALA A 166 -22.76 7.62 -18.68
N LYS A 167 -23.15 7.27 -17.45
CA LYS A 167 -22.67 7.88 -16.21
C LYS A 167 -21.22 7.50 -15.89
N LEU A 168 -20.81 6.26 -16.13
CA LEU A 168 -19.40 5.87 -15.98
C LEU A 168 -18.55 6.39 -17.17
N GLY A 169 -19.14 6.52 -18.36
CA GLY A 169 -18.52 7.20 -19.49
C GLY A 169 -18.10 8.64 -19.20
N LEU A 170 -18.88 9.35 -18.36
CA LEU A 170 -18.50 10.69 -17.87
C LEU A 170 -17.25 10.69 -16.99
N VAL A 171 -16.99 9.62 -16.24
CA VAL A 171 -15.72 9.48 -15.49
C VAL A 171 -14.55 9.35 -16.47
N GLY A 172 -14.70 8.51 -17.50
CA GLY A 172 -13.70 8.40 -18.58
C GLY A 172 -13.43 9.73 -19.29
N LEU A 173 -14.49 10.50 -19.59
CA LEU A 173 -14.36 11.84 -20.16
C LEU A 173 -13.62 12.79 -19.21
N SER A 174 -13.96 12.79 -17.91
CA SER A 174 -13.30 13.62 -16.89
C SER A 174 -11.81 13.35 -16.81
N ASN A 175 -11.41 12.07 -16.83
CA ASN A 175 -10.00 11.67 -16.72
C ASN A 175 -9.15 12.33 -17.80
N THR A 176 -9.62 12.32 -19.05
CA THR A 176 -8.90 12.94 -20.17
C THR A 176 -8.92 14.46 -20.11
N LEU A 177 -10.10 15.07 -19.83
CA LEU A 177 -10.20 16.53 -19.70
C LEU A 177 -9.31 17.07 -18.57
N ALA A 178 -9.22 16.38 -17.45
CA ALA A 178 -8.33 16.75 -16.34
C ALA A 178 -6.86 16.82 -16.78
N ILE A 179 -6.40 15.83 -17.56
CA ILE A 179 -5.03 15.76 -18.07
C ILE A 179 -4.77 16.87 -19.11
N GLU A 180 -5.65 17.03 -20.10
CA GLU A 180 -5.47 18.04 -21.15
C GLU A 180 -5.55 19.48 -20.62
N GLY A 181 -6.35 19.70 -19.57
CA GLY A 181 -6.62 21.00 -18.96
C GLY A 181 -5.57 21.45 -17.95
N ALA A 182 -4.82 20.53 -17.35
CA ALA A 182 -3.93 20.80 -16.21
C ALA A 182 -2.97 21.97 -16.45
N LYS A 183 -2.27 22.00 -17.60
CA LYS A 183 -1.31 23.06 -17.94
C LYS A 183 -1.94 24.44 -18.17
N TYR A 184 -3.25 24.52 -18.28
CA TYR A 184 -4.00 25.77 -18.50
C TYR A 184 -4.84 26.17 -17.29
N ASN A 185 -4.65 25.53 -16.12
CA ASN A 185 -5.48 25.75 -14.91
C ASN A 185 -6.97 25.52 -15.21
N ILE A 186 -7.25 24.48 -16.00
CA ILE A 186 -8.59 23.96 -16.25
C ILE A 186 -8.72 22.66 -15.47
N HIS A 187 -9.57 22.66 -14.45
CA HIS A 187 -9.82 21.45 -13.65
C HIS A 187 -11.13 20.81 -14.07
N CYS A 188 -11.14 19.48 -14.15
CA CYS A 188 -12.34 18.70 -14.42
C CYS A 188 -12.49 17.64 -13.32
N ASN A 189 -13.58 17.72 -12.56
CA ASN A 189 -13.89 16.78 -11.50
C ASN A 189 -15.29 16.16 -11.72
N VAL A 190 -15.53 15.01 -11.12
CA VAL A 190 -16.81 14.29 -11.17
C VAL A 190 -17.50 14.39 -9.83
N ILE A 191 -18.78 14.75 -9.84
CA ILE A 191 -19.67 14.57 -8.69
C ILE A 191 -20.51 13.30 -8.90
N VAL A 192 -20.62 12.50 -7.84
CA VAL A 192 -21.45 11.30 -7.73
C VAL A 192 -22.52 11.59 -6.68
N PRO A 193 -23.63 12.24 -7.04
CA PRO A 193 -24.64 12.62 -6.08
C PRO A 193 -25.55 11.45 -5.73
N THR A 194 -25.90 11.33 -4.44
CA THR A 194 -27.04 10.52 -3.99
C THR A 194 -28.09 11.46 -3.41
N ALA A 195 -29.21 11.63 -4.11
CA ALA A 195 -30.32 12.49 -3.71
C ALA A 195 -31.65 11.74 -3.81
N ALA A 196 -32.60 12.10 -2.95
CA ALA A 196 -33.94 11.55 -3.01
C ALA A 196 -34.60 12.03 -4.30
N SER A 197 -35.22 11.09 -5.01
CA SER A 197 -36.05 11.38 -6.17
C SER A 197 -37.52 11.07 -5.86
N ARG A 198 -38.43 11.55 -6.71
CA ARG A 198 -39.85 11.17 -6.65
C ARG A 198 -40.05 9.65 -6.68
N LEU A 199 -39.12 8.90 -7.30
CA LEU A 199 -39.17 7.43 -7.40
C LEU A 199 -38.77 6.71 -6.10
N THR A 200 -38.05 7.38 -5.19
CA THR A 200 -37.61 6.81 -3.90
C THR A 200 -38.56 7.10 -2.73
N GLN A 201 -39.64 7.86 -3.01
CA GLN A 201 -40.63 8.26 -2.01
C GLN A 201 -41.46 7.03 -1.58
N GLY A 202 -41.44 6.70 -0.28
CA GLY A 202 -42.13 5.53 0.29
C GLY A 202 -41.29 4.24 0.38
N ILE A 203 -40.09 4.20 -0.21
CA ILE A 203 -39.13 3.08 -0.08
C ILE A 203 -38.14 3.35 1.06
N LEU A 204 -37.67 4.59 1.16
CA LEU A 204 -36.70 5.00 2.18
C LEU A 204 -37.39 5.37 3.49
N PRO A 205 -36.75 5.12 4.65
CA PRO A 205 -37.16 5.70 5.93
C PRO A 205 -37.27 7.23 5.83
N GLU A 206 -38.28 7.81 6.47
CA GLU A 206 -38.59 9.24 6.37
C GLU A 206 -37.42 10.14 6.76
N PHE A 207 -36.68 9.79 7.83
CA PHE A 207 -35.51 10.57 8.26
C PHE A 207 -34.44 10.65 7.16
N LEU A 208 -34.19 9.54 6.44
CA LEU A 208 -33.19 9.49 5.38
C LEU A 208 -33.66 10.28 4.16
N PHE A 209 -34.93 10.12 3.77
CA PHE A 209 -35.52 10.89 2.68
C PHE A 209 -35.40 12.41 2.91
N ASN A 210 -35.64 12.85 4.15
CA ASN A 210 -35.54 14.24 4.55
C ASN A 210 -34.12 14.80 4.52
N GLU A 211 -33.08 13.98 4.62
CA GLU A 211 -31.68 14.43 4.54
C GLU A 211 -31.07 14.31 3.14
N LEU A 212 -31.69 13.58 2.22
CA LEU A 212 -31.23 13.48 0.83
C LEU A 212 -31.65 14.69 -0.03
N LYS A 213 -31.46 15.89 0.52
CA LYS A 213 -31.80 17.18 -0.11
C LYS A 213 -30.69 17.63 -1.07
N PRO A 214 -31.02 18.07 -2.30
CA PRO A 214 -30.05 18.62 -3.25
C PRO A 214 -29.18 19.76 -2.69
N LYS A 215 -29.75 20.58 -1.80
CA LYS A 215 -29.07 21.70 -1.12
C LYS A 215 -27.85 21.28 -0.31
N LEU A 216 -27.79 20.03 0.17
CA LEU A 216 -26.66 19.52 0.94
C LEU A 216 -25.49 19.03 0.07
N ILE A 217 -25.71 18.87 -1.25
CA ILE A 217 -24.66 18.51 -2.22
C ILE A 217 -24.06 19.76 -2.87
N ALA A 218 -24.87 20.82 -3.04
CA ALA A 218 -24.45 22.06 -3.70
C ALA A 218 -23.14 22.66 -3.16
N PRO A 219 -22.86 22.71 -1.84
CA PRO A 219 -21.60 23.24 -1.33
C PRO A 219 -20.36 22.49 -1.82
N VAL A 220 -20.44 21.17 -2.03
CA VAL A 220 -19.32 20.36 -2.53
C VAL A 220 -19.01 20.72 -3.98
N VAL A 221 -20.05 20.79 -4.82
CA VAL A 221 -19.90 21.21 -6.24
C VAL A 221 -19.36 22.63 -6.34
N VAL A 222 -19.89 23.55 -5.54
CA VAL A 222 -19.42 24.95 -5.53
C VAL A 222 -17.96 25.03 -5.07
N TYR A 223 -17.55 24.28 -4.04
CA TYR A 223 -16.14 24.25 -3.61
C TYR A 223 -15.21 23.70 -4.70
N LEU A 224 -15.57 22.60 -5.38
CA LEU A 224 -14.79 22.05 -6.50
C LEU A 224 -14.64 23.04 -7.67
N CYS A 225 -15.53 24.03 -7.77
CA CYS A 225 -15.47 25.10 -8.75
C CYS A 225 -14.77 26.37 -8.27
N HIS A 226 -14.36 26.44 -7.00
CA HIS A 226 -13.69 27.63 -6.46
C HIS A 226 -12.24 27.74 -6.95
N GLU A 227 -11.73 28.96 -7.04
CA GLU A 227 -10.36 29.21 -7.52
C GLU A 227 -9.28 28.62 -6.61
N SER A 228 -9.57 28.51 -5.30
CA SER A 228 -8.67 27.91 -4.32
C SER A 228 -8.65 26.38 -4.34
N ASN A 229 -9.61 25.74 -5.02
CA ASN A 229 -9.63 24.28 -5.11
C ASN A 229 -8.56 23.80 -6.12
N THR A 230 -7.75 22.86 -5.66
CA THR A 230 -6.64 22.26 -6.43
C THR A 230 -6.94 20.85 -6.91
N ASP A 231 -8.13 20.30 -6.64
CA ASP A 231 -8.52 18.98 -7.12
C ASP A 231 -8.71 19.02 -8.64
N ASN A 232 -8.16 18.01 -9.32
CA ASN A 232 -8.33 17.80 -10.75
C ASN A 232 -8.34 16.30 -11.05
N GLY A 233 -9.34 15.82 -11.79
CA GLY A 233 -9.57 14.40 -12.03
C GLY A 233 -10.12 13.65 -10.81
N ALA A 234 -10.68 14.37 -9.82
CA ALA A 234 -11.28 13.74 -8.64
C ALA A 234 -12.69 13.21 -8.95
N ILE A 235 -13.04 12.09 -8.32
CA ILE A 235 -14.40 11.54 -8.31
C ILE A 235 -14.92 11.65 -6.87
N ILE A 236 -15.91 12.50 -6.65
CA ILE A 236 -16.42 12.81 -5.31
C ILE A 236 -17.86 12.33 -5.19
N GLU A 237 -18.11 11.38 -4.30
CA GLU A 237 -19.45 11.03 -3.84
C GLU A 237 -19.94 12.04 -2.81
N SER A 238 -21.22 12.45 -2.88
CA SER A 238 -21.80 13.30 -1.85
C SER A 238 -23.32 13.15 -1.70
N ALA A 239 -23.78 13.16 -0.45
CA ALA A 239 -25.17 13.11 -0.04
C ALA A 239 -25.32 13.47 1.44
N ALA A 240 -26.47 14.03 1.85
CA ALA A 240 -26.82 14.23 3.27
C ALA A 240 -25.75 14.95 4.12
N GLY A 241 -24.97 15.87 3.52
CA GLY A 241 -23.88 16.57 4.21
C GLY A 241 -22.59 15.76 4.39
N PHE A 242 -22.53 14.56 3.82
CA PHE A 242 -21.34 13.71 3.72
C PHE A 242 -20.74 13.79 2.31
N ALA A 243 -19.42 13.66 2.22
CA ALA A 243 -18.71 13.50 0.96
C ALA A 243 -17.50 12.57 1.12
N ALA A 244 -17.23 11.76 0.10
CA ALA A 244 -16.09 10.86 0.03
C ALA A 244 -15.46 10.87 -1.36
N LYS A 245 -14.17 10.58 -1.44
CA LYS A 245 -13.47 10.43 -2.71
C LYS A 245 -13.47 8.97 -3.14
N LEU A 246 -13.80 8.71 -4.41
CA LEU A 246 -13.70 7.41 -5.04
C LEU A 246 -12.43 7.35 -5.89
N GLU A 247 -11.72 6.21 -5.87
CA GLU A 247 -10.50 5.99 -6.65
C GLU A 247 -10.43 4.54 -7.16
N ILE A 248 -9.81 4.35 -8.33
CA ILE A 248 -9.50 3.01 -8.86
C ILE A 248 -8.14 2.57 -8.31
N VAL A 249 -8.12 1.37 -7.70
CA VAL A 249 -6.90 0.72 -7.21
C VAL A 249 -6.65 -0.58 -7.98
N ARG A 250 -5.38 -0.98 -8.11
CA ARG A 250 -4.98 -2.25 -8.73
C ARG A 250 -4.30 -3.13 -7.68
N GLY A 251 -4.71 -4.39 -7.59
CA GLY A 251 -4.00 -5.42 -6.82
C GLY A 251 -2.56 -5.58 -7.29
N ARG A 252 -1.73 -6.25 -6.49
CA ARG A 252 -0.34 -6.55 -6.86
C ARG A 252 -0.28 -7.44 -8.11
N GLY A 253 -1.20 -8.40 -8.19
CA GLY A 253 -1.21 -9.45 -9.19
C GLY A 253 -0.08 -10.46 -8.97
N THR A 254 0.09 -11.35 -9.95
CA THR A 254 1.17 -12.35 -9.97
C THR A 254 1.59 -12.61 -11.41
N VAL A 255 2.82 -13.08 -11.60
CA VAL A 255 3.24 -13.69 -12.87
C VAL A 255 2.52 -15.03 -13.02
N LEU A 256 2.06 -15.34 -14.24
CA LEU A 256 1.29 -16.54 -14.57
C LEU A 256 2.07 -17.55 -15.41
N ARG A 257 3.40 -17.43 -15.44
CA ARG A 257 4.33 -18.32 -16.13
C ARG A 257 5.62 -18.48 -15.33
N LYS A 258 6.32 -19.58 -15.52
CA LYS A 258 7.49 -19.96 -14.72
C LYS A 258 8.77 -19.25 -15.17
N SER A 259 8.87 -18.91 -16.46
CA SER A 259 10.03 -18.21 -17.00
C SER A 259 9.66 -17.30 -18.17
N ILE A 260 10.61 -16.45 -18.60
CA ILE A 260 10.41 -15.56 -19.74
C ILE A 260 10.37 -16.34 -21.06
N GLU A 261 11.07 -17.48 -21.12
CA GLU A 261 11.17 -18.39 -22.27
C GLU A 261 9.91 -19.25 -22.44
N GLN A 262 9.06 -19.37 -21.41
CA GLN A 262 7.77 -20.03 -21.54
C GLN A 262 6.87 -19.20 -22.47
N GLU A 263 6.71 -19.70 -23.69
CA GLU A 263 5.95 -19.05 -24.77
C GLU A 263 4.44 -19.15 -24.59
N THR A 264 3.95 -20.21 -23.93
CA THR A 264 2.52 -20.46 -23.73
C THR A 264 2.16 -20.52 -22.26
N ILE A 265 1.01 -19.94 -21.93
CA ILE A 265 0.41 -19.98 -20.59
C ILE A 265 -0.86 -20.81 -20.69
N THR A 266 -1.04 -21.80 -19.83
CA THR A 266 -2.26 -22.61 -19.83
C THR A 266 -3.33 -22.04 -18.89
N PRO A 267 -4.63 -22.30 -19.13
CA PRO A 267 -5.69 -21.92 -18.20
C PRO A 267 -5.50 -22.49 -16.78
N GLU A 268 -4.89 -23.66 -16.65
CA GLU A 268 -4.59 -24.30 -15.35
C GLU A 268 -3.55 -23.50 -14.56
N GLU A 269 -2.52 -22.96 -15.22
CA GLU A 269 -1.53 -22.07 -14.57
C GLU A 269 -2.20 -20.75 -14.12
N VAL A 270 -3.14 -20.24 -14.91
CA VAL A 270 -3.95 -19.08 -14.52
C VAL A 270 -4.81 -19.40 -13.30
N GLN A 271 -5.46 -20.57 -13.28
CA GLN A 271 -6.29 -21.03 -12.17
C GLN A 271 -5.45 -21.19 -10.88
N GLU A 272 -4.26 -21.79 -10.97
CA GLU A 272 -3.33 -21.94 -9.85
C GLU A 272 -2.92 -20.60 -9.25
N GLY A 273 -2.68 -19.59 -10.10
CA GLY A 273 -2.34 -18.22 -9.69
C GLY A 273 -3.53 -17.33 -9.31
N TRP A 274 -4.77 -17.75 -9.52
CA TRP A 274 -5.93 -16.85 -9.55
C TRP A 274 -6.21 -16.16 -8.20
N SER A 275 -5.99 -16.88 -7.09
CA SER A 275 -6.11 -16.30 -5.75
C SER A 275 -5.16 -15.11 -5.53
N LYS A 276 -3.96 -15.16 -6.10
CA LYS A 276 -2.99 -14.05 -6.07
C LYS A 276 -3.31 -12.95 -7.09
N VAL A 277 -3.87 -13.30 -8.26
CA VAL A 277 -4.33 -12.31 -9.25
C VAL A 277 -5.40 -11.40 -8.65
N THR A 278 -6.30 -11.98 -7.86
CA THR A 278 -7.46 -11.32 -7.27
C THR A 278 -7.23 -10.78 -5.86
N ASP A 279 -6.02 -10.93 -5.32
CA ASP A 279 -5.67 -10.41 -4.01
C ASP A 279 -5.55 -8.88 -4.02
N MET A 280 -6.32 -8.24 -3.15
CA MET A 280 -6.40 -6.79 -2.99
C MET A 280 -5.81 -6.30 -1.66
N ALA A 281 -5.23 -7.18 -0.82
CA ALA A 281 -4.67 -6.82 0.49
C ALA A 281 -3.58 -5.74 0.40
N HIS A 282 -2.85 -5.72 -0.72
CA HIS A 282 -1.79 -4.75 -1.02
C HIS A 282 -2.09 -3.91 -2.26
N ALA A 283 -3.37 -3.66 -2.55
CA ALA A 283 -3.76 -2.86 -3.71
C ALA A 283 -3.20 -1.43 -3.63
N LYS A 284 -2.70 -0.92 -4.76
CA LYS A 284 -2.13 0.43 -4.87
C LYS A 284 -2.90 1.25 -5.90
N ARG A 285 -2.94 2.56 -5.69
CA ARG A 285 -3.45 3.51 -6.68
C ARG A 285 -2.46 3.62 -7.84
N ILE A 286 -2.99 3.60 -9.06
CA ILE A 286 -2.24 3.95 -10.28
C ILE A 286 -2.77 5.29 -10.77
N ASP A 287 -1.96 6.34 -10.66
CA ASP A 287 -2.36 7.72 -10.95
C ASP A 287 -2.06 8.17 -12.39
N ALA A 288 -1.30 7.39 -13.15
CA ALA A 288 -0.99 7.66 -14.54
C ALA A 288 -0.81 6.36 -15.36
N MET A 289 -1.16 6.42 -16.64
CA MET A 289 -0.97 5.31 -17.59
C MET A 289 0.49 4.86 -17.68
N THR A 290 1.44 5.80 -17.62
CA THR A 290 2.88 5.51 -17.66
C THR A 290 3.32 4.62 -16.49
N ARG A 291 2.81 4.86 -15.27
CA ARG A 291 3.13 4.00 -14.11
C ARG A 291 2.59 2.59 -14.27
N ALA A 292 1.41 2.43 -14.88
CA ALA A 292 0.88 1.10 -15.21
C ALA A 292 1.84 0.34 -16.14
N SER A 293 2.35 1.01 -17.19
CA SER A 293 3.29 0.41 -18.14
C SER A 293 4.65 0.09 -17.52
N THR A 294 5.23 1.01 -16.75
CA THR A 294 6.53 0.78 -16.09
C THR A 294 6.47 -0.40 -15.13
N SER A 295 5.39 -0.56 -14.37
CA SER A 295 5.24 -1.71 -13.46
C SER A 295 5.29 -3.06 -14.17
N LEU A 296 4.78 -3.14 -15.41
CA LEU A 296 4.84 -4.37 -16.19
C LEU A 296 6.26 -4.68 -16.66
N MET A 297 7.04 -3.65 -17.02
CA MET A 297 8.45 -3.82 -17.39
C MET A 297 9.24 -4.41 -16.23
N THR A 298 9.07 -3.89 -15.01
CA THR A 298 9.72 -4.41 -13.81
C THR A 298 9.38 -5.88 -13.58
N VAL A 299 8.11 -6.27 -13.72
CA VAL A 299 7.69 -7.68 -13.59
C VAL A 299 8.39 -8.59 -14.60
N LEU A 300 8.60 -8.12 -15.83
CA LEU A 300 9.29 -8.91 -16.87
C LEU A 300 10.80 -8.99 -16.62
N GLU A 301 11.42 -7.92 -16.13
CA GLU A 301 12.83 -7.91 -15.72
C GLU A 301 13.07 -8.85 -14.53
N ASP A 302 12.21 -8.78 -13.52
CA ASP A 302 12.21 -9.68 -12.38
C ASP A 302 12.09 -11.14 -12.80
N LEU A 303 11.17 -11.47 -13.72
CA LEU A 303 11.01 -12.82 -14.23
C LEU A 303 12.27 -13.31 -14.96
N ARG A 304 12.93 -12.42 -15.72
CA ARG A 304 14.17 -12.71 -16.45
C ARG A 304 15.38 -12.88 -15.52
N GLU A 305 15.40 -12.20 -14.38
CA GLU A 305 16.48 -12.33 -13.38
C GLU A 305 16.25 -13.53 -12.47
N ASN A 306 15.01 -13.76 -12.04
CA ASN A 306 14.62 -14.93 -11.25
C ASN A 306 14.90 -16.24 -12.00
N SER A 307 14.72 -16.29 -13.33
CA SER A 307 15.10 -17.47 -14.13
C SER A 307 16.60 -17.73 -14.15
N LYS A 308 17.45 -16.72 -13.89
CA LYS A 308 18.90 -16.87 -13.77
C LYS A 308 19.33 -17.25 -12.35
N GLU A 309 18.64 -16.72 -11.33
CA GLU A 309 19.01 -16.91 -9.93
C GLU A 309 18.29 -18.08 -9.22
N ASN A 310 17.27 -18.67 -9.84
CA ASN A 310 16.44 -19.77 -9.33
C ASN A 310 15.75 -19.47 -7.98
N PHE A 311 15.25 -18.24 -7.79
CA PHE A 311 14.35 -17.95 -6.67
C PHE A 311 12.98 -18.60 -6.89
N THR A 312 12.48 -19.31 -5.87
CA THR A 312 11.26 -20.11 -5.96
C THR A 312 10.18 -19.73 -4.95
N ALA A 313 10.50 -18.83 -4.01
CA ALA A 313 9.55 -18.28 -3.05
C ALA A 313 9.71 -16.76 -2.95
N GLU A 314 8.60 -16.07 -2.65
CA GLU A 314 8.58 -14.63 -2.44
C GLU A 314 7.53 -14.26 -1.39
N ASP A 315 7.85 -13.29 -0.53
CA ASP A 315 6.92 -12.76 0.48
C ASP A 315 7.19 -11.25 0.74
N ILE A 316 6.20 -10.56 1.32
CA ILE A 316 6.29 -9.14 1.66
C ILE A 316 6.44 -8.98 3.17
N PHE A 317 7.40 -8.14 3.58
CA PHE A 317 7.62 -7.80 4.98
C PHE A 317 7.56 -6.28 5.17
N SER A 318 6.52 -5.79 5.85
CA SER A 318 6.36 -4.38 6.18
C SER A 318 6.72 -4.10 7.63
N PHE A 319 7.39 -2.99 7.89
CA PHE A 319 7.71 -2.58 9.25
C PHE A 319 7.81 -1.07 9.40
N GLY A 320 7.65 -0.60 10.64
CA GLY A 320 7.96 0.76 11.05
C GLY A 320 8.60 0.81 12.43
N SER A 321 8.66 2.01 13.03
CA SER A 321 9.32 2.24 14.31
C SER A 321 8.79 1.36 15.45
N LYS A 322 7.48 1.09 15.49
CA LYS A 322 6.86 0.20 16.48
C LYS A 322 7.49 -1.20 16.47
N ASP A 323 7.68 -1.77 15.29
CA ASP A 323 8.21 -3.13 15.13
C ASP A 323 9.70 -3.17 15.49
N LEU A 324 10.45 -2.12 15.12
CA LEU A 324 11.86 -1.96 15.48
C LEU A 324 12.06 -1.88 17.00
N ILE A 325 11.25 -1.07 17.69
CA ILE A 325 11.32 -0.90 19.14
C ILE A 325 10.90 -2.21 19.84
N LEU A 326 9.82 -2.85 19.37
CA LEU A 326 9.36 -4.13 19.91
C LEU A 326 10.44 -5.21 19.81
N TYR A 327 11.11 -5.30 18.66
CA TYR A 327 12.23 -6.21 18.49
C TYR A 327 13.39 -5.88 19.42
N ALA A 328 13.77 -4.60 19.53
CA ALA A 328 14.86 -4.16 20.40
C ALA A 328 14.62 -4.55 21.86
N LEU A 329 13.40 -4.32 22.37
CA LEU A 329 12.96 -4.80 23.70
C LEU A 329 13.02 -6.33 23.80
N GLY A 330 12.55 -7.03 22.76
CA GLY A 330 12.57 -8.49 22.66
C GLY A 330 13.97 -9.10 22.70
N ILE A 331 15.02 -8.33 22.44
CA ILE A 331 16.44 -8.74 22.55
C ILE A 331 17.20 -8.02 23.68
N GLY A 332 16.45 -7.46 24.64
CA GLY A 332 16.96 -6.95 25.90
C GLY A 332 17.52 -5.53 25.87
N ALA A 333 17.24 -4.74 24.83
CA ALA A 333 17.47 -3.30 24.89
C ALA A 333 16.65 -2.70 26.03
N SER A 334 17.23 -1.77 26.79
CA SER A 334 16.57 -1.22 27.96
C SER A 334 16.87 0.26 28.13
N VAL A 335 15.85 1.03 28.48
CA VAL A 335 15.98 2.45 28.84
C VAL A 335 16.91 2.69 30.04
N LYS A 336 17.24 1.64 30.81
CA LYS A 336 18.28 1.69 31.85
C LYS A 336 19.67 1.98 31.29
N ASN A 337 19.92 1.61 30.03
CA ASN A 337 21.13 2.00 29.31
C ASN A 337 20.80 3.23 28.45
N PRO A 338 21.36 4.42 28.75
CA PRO A 338 21.09 5.61 27.96
C PRO A 338 21.44 5.47 26.47
N LYS A 339 22.42 4.62 26.12
CA LYS A 339 22.80 4.36 24.72
C LYS A 339 21.78 3.51 23.96
N ASP A 340 20.86 2.84 24.65
CA ASP A 340 19.78 2.07 24.02
C ASP A 340 18.57 2.95 23.64
N MET A 341 18.50 4.20 24.12
CA MET A 341 17.40 5.12 23.76
C MET A 341 17.26 5.31 22.25
N ARG A 342 18.37 5.24 21.52
CA ARG A 342 18.39 5.32 20.05
C ARG A 342 17.69 4.15 19.35
N PHE A 343 17.44 3.04 20.05
CA PHE A 343 16.71 1.88 19.54
C PHE A 343 15.28 1.80 20.09
N LEU A 344 14.93 2.65 21.06
CA LEU A 344 13.71 2.55 21.87
C LEU A 344 12.78 3.77 21.76
N TYR A 345 13.23 4.84 21.10
CA TYR A 345 12.44 6.06 20.93
C TYR A 345 12.55 6.60 19.52
N GLU A 346 11.43 6.59 18.80
CA GLU A 346 11.33 6.94 17.39
C GLU A 346 11.67 8.40 17.06
N ASN A 347 11.64 9.30 18.05
CA ASN A 347 12.06 10.70 17.87
C ASN A 347 13.47 10.98 18.43
N HIS A 348 14.23 9.96 18.83
CA HIS A 348 15.64 10.13 19.13
C HIS A 348 16.38 10.61 17.87
N PRO A 349 17.28 11.60 17.94
CA PRO A 349 17.94 12.16 16.75
C PRO A 349 18.73 11.12 15.95
N ASP A 350 19.26 10.11 16.64
CA ASP A 350 19.94 8.96 16.03
C ASP A 350 19.09 7.67 16.06
N PHE A 351 17.76 7.77 15.95
CA PHE A 351 16.91 6.59 15.96
C PHE A 351 17.38 5.61 14.88
N GLY A 352 17.61 4.35 15.28
CA GLY A 352 18.18 3.32 14.42
C GLY A 352 17.53 1.96 14.68
N ALA A 353 17.58 1.08 13.70
CA ALA A 353 17.24 -0.33 13.90
C ALA A 353 18.46 -1.10 14.37
N ILE A 354 18.29 -2.04 15.31
CA ILE A 354 19.33 -3.03 15.60
C ILE A 354 19.42 -3.96 14.37
N PRO A 355 20.58 -4.08 13.69
CA PRO A 355 20.69 -4.73 12.38
C PRO A 355 20.23 -6.19 12.32
N SER A 356 20.27 -6.92 13.43
CA SER A 356 19.76 -8.30 13.49
C SER A 356 18.23 -8.41 13.33
N TYR A 357 17.49 -7.29 13.41
CA TYR A 357 16.07 -7.22 13.07
C TYR A 357 15.79 -7.79 11.66
N PHE A 358 16.69 -7.51 10.73
CA PHE A 358 16.57 -7.91 9.33
C PHE A 358 16.80 -9.40 9.07
N VAL A 359 16.91 -10.22 10.12
CA VAL A 359 16.74 -11.66 10.00
C VAL A 359 15.29 -12.04 9.67
N LEU A 360 14.33 -11.26 10.14
CA LEU A 360 12.91 -11.61 10.17
C LEU A 360 12.30 -11.83 8.78
N PRO A 361 12.55 -10.99 7.74
CA PRO A 361 11.98 -11.21 6.42
C PRO A 361 12.37 -12.58 5.82
N GLY A 362 13.66 -12.93 5.91
CA GLY A 362 14.17 -14.21 5.41
C GLY A 362 13.71 -15.40 6.25
N LEU A 363 13.65 -15.23 7.58
CA LEU A 363 13.12 -16.24 8.50
C LEU A 363 11.65 -16.57 8.17
N LEU A 364 10.80 -15.54 8.11
CA LEU A 364 9.37 -15.71 7.88
C LEU A 364 9.10 -16.33 6.52
N LEU A 365 9.76 -15.86 5.46
CA LEU A 365 9.68 -16.48 4.14
C LEU A 365 10.05 -17.98 4.19
N SER A 366 11.12 -18.34 4.89
CA SER A 366 11.53 -19.74 4.99
C SER A 366 10.56 -20.60 5.81
N MET A 367 9.79 -20.01 6.72
CA MET A 367 8.80 -20.70 7.56
C MET A 367 7.43 -20.82 6.87
N THR A 368 7.04 -19.82 6.08
CA THR A 368 5.73 -19.78 5.40
C THR A 368 5.75 -20.44 4.02
N SER A 369 6.93 -20.59 3.41
CA SER A 369 7.09 -21.25 2.11
C SER A 369 7.44 -22.73 2.22
N SER A 370 7.32 -23.45 1.10
CA SER A 370 7.72 -24.85 0.98
C SER A 370 9.23 -25.04 0.73
N LEU A 371 10.08 -24.02 0.86
CA LEU A 371 11.51 -24.10 0.52
C LEU A 371 12.22 -25.29 1.19
N VAL A 372 12.07 -25.45 2.50
CA VAL A 372 12.70 -26.56 3.24
C VAL A 372 12.04 -27.89 2.89
N GLY A 373 10.71 -27.94 2.83
CA GLY A 373 9.96 -29.16 2.54
C GLY A 373 10.21 -29.69 1.13
N SER A 374 10.31 -28.81 0.13
CA SER A 374 10.60 -29.16 -1.27
C SER A 374 12.04 -29.64 -1.49
N ALA A 375 12.98 -29.20 -0.64
CA ALA A 375 14.37 -29.65 -0.68
C ALA A 375 14.56 -31.09 -0.19
N VAL A 376 13.63 -31.60 0.64
CA VAL A 376 13.67 -32.93 1.25
C VAL A 376 12.52 -33.76 0.67
N THR A 377 12.78 -34.44 -0.44
CA THR A 377 11.74 -35.16 -1.21
C THR A 377 11.51 -36.59 -0.75
N HIS A 378 12.45 -37.17 0.01
CA HIS A 378 12.46 -38.60 0.39
C HIS A 378 11.81 -38.90 1.74
N THR A 379 11.39 -37.88 2.49
CA THR A 379 10.67 -38.05 3.76
C THR A 379 9.76 -36.87 4.04
N LYS A 380 8.79 -37.03 4.95
CA LYS A 380 7.91 -35.95 5.37
C LYS A 380 8.65 -35.02 6.34
N VAL A 381 8.69 -33.74 6.00
CA VAL A 381 9.18 -32.67 6.88
C VAL A 381 8.03 -32.11 7.69
N ASP A 382 8.24 -31.89 9.00
CA ASP A 382 7.28 -31.26 9.89
C ASP A 382 7.99 -30.31 10.86
N PHE A 383 7.29 -29.33 11.42
CA PHE A 383 7.92 -28.32 12.30
C PHE A 383 8.58 -28.95 13.54
N THR A 384 8.12 -30.12 13.98
CA THR A 384 8.65 -30.84 15.15
C THR A 384 10.02 -31.47 14.90
N ASN A 385 10.44 -31.67 13.64
CA ASN A 385 11.74 -32.26 13.29
C ASN A 385 12.71 -31.25 12.64
N ILE A 386 12.34 -29.96 12.61
CA ILE A 386 13.14 -28.87 12.09
C ILE A 386 13.86 -28.16 13.24
N LEU A 387 15.19 -28.09 13.16
CA LEU A 387 16.03 -27.30 14.05
C LEU A 387 16.74 -26.20 13.27
N HIS A 388 16.65 -24.97 13.77
CA HIS A 388 17.41 -23.85 13.22
C HIS A 388 18.87 -23.94 13.70
N GLY A 389 19.78 -24.34 12.82
CA GLY A 389 21.15 -24.73 13.17
C GLY A 389 22.16 -23.59 13.04
N GLU A 390 22.13 -22.87 11.92
CA GLU A 390 23.03 -21.73 11.69
C GLU A 390 22.29 -20.56 11.03
N GLN A 391 22.75 -19.34 11.30
CA GLN A 391 22.22 -18.12 10.71
C GLN A 391 23.36 -17.22 10.22
N TYR A 392 23.20 -16.67 9.02
CA TYR A 392 23.99 -15.58 8.48
C TYR A 392 23.08 -14.43 8.03
N ILE A 393 23.49 -13.20 8.28
CA ILE A 393 22.82 -11.99 7.80
C ILE A 393 23.90 -11.01 7.35
N GLU A 394 23.70 -10.38 6.21
CA GLU A 394 24.53 -9.28 5.70
C GLU A 394 23.64 -8.11 5.31
N ILE A 395 24.03 -6.92 5.78
CA ILE A 395 23.43 -5.64 5.42
C ILE A 395 24.27 -5.05 4.29
N VAL A 396 23.68 -4.93 3.11
CA VAL A 396 24.41 -4.49 1.90
C VAL A 396 24.29 -3.00 1.61
N SER A 397 23.26 -2.35 2.16
CA SER A 397 22.97 -0.93 1.97
C SER A 397 22.46 -0.31 3.27
N ASP A 398 22.07 0.97 3.24
CA ASP A 398 21.61 1.66 4.43
C ASP A 398 20.30 1.06 4.96
N ILE A 399 20.20 1.01 6.28
CA ILE A 399 19.08 0.37 6.97
C ILE A 399 17.88 1.31 7.00
N PRO A 400 16.73 0.95 6.38
CA PRO A 400 15.53 1.77 6.47
C PRO A 400 14.90 1.68 7.87
N LEU A 401 14.28 2.79 8.32
CA LEU A 401 13.58 2.87 9.62
C LEU A 401 12.08 2.55 9.50
N ALA A 402 11.56 2.55 8.27
CA ALA A 402 10.27 2.01 7.89
C ALA A 402 10.31 1.67 6.39
N ALA A 403 9.84 0.48 6.03
CA ALA A 403 9.78 0.06 4.63
C ALA A 403 8.84 -1.13 4.44
N THR A 404 8.44 -1.34 3.19
CA THR A 404 7.85 -2.59 2.70
C THR A 404 8.92 -3.29 1.87
N LEU A 405 9.43 -4.41 2.39
CA LEU A 405 10.45 -5.21 1.71
C LEU A 405 9.82 -6.35 0.92
N VAL A 406 10.31 -6.58 -0.29
CA VAL A 406 10.03 -7.81 -1.07
C VAL A 406 11.18 -8.76 -0.81
N THR A 407 10.91 -9.94 -0.24
CA THR A 407 11.93 -10.94 0.05
C THR A 407 11.77 -12.13 -0.88
N LYS A 408 12.83 -12.48 -1.60
CA LYS A 408 12.89 -13.60 -2.55
C LYS A 408 13.80 -14.69 -1.98
N GLY A 409 13.39 -15.95 -2.03
CA GLY A 409 14.04 -17.07 -1.36
C GLY A 409 14.26 -18.29 -2.25
N LYS A 410 15.36 -19.01 -2.00
CA LYS A 410 15.74 -20.23 -2.69
C LYS A 410 16.43 -21.23 -1.77
N VAL A 411 16.41 -22.49 -2.18
CA VAL A 411 17.30 -23.52 -1.61
C VAL A 411 18.67 -23.35 -2.25
N LEU A 412 19.65 -22.95 -1.46
CA LEU A 412 21.04 -22.79 -1.91
C LEU A 412 21.78 -24.13 -1.88
N ASP A 413 21.53 -24.95 -0.85
CA ASP A 413 22.24 -26.22 -0.71
C ASP A 413 21.48 -27.27 0.12
N VAL A 414 21.80 -28.55 -0.10
CA VAL A 414 21.31 -29.69 0.70
C VAL A 414 22.45 -30.66 1.00
N MET A 415 22.65 -30.99 2.27
CA MET A 415 23.71 -31.90 2.73
C MET A 415 23.16 -33.07 3.55
N ASP A 416 23.81 -34.22 3.45
CA ASP A 416 23.51 -35.42 4.23
C ASP A 416 24.44 -35.53 5.44
N LYS A 417 23.87 -35.55 6.65
CA LYS A 417 24.59 -35.71 7.92
C LYS A 417 24.27 -37.05 8.61
N LYS A 418 23.81 -38.05 7.86
CA LYS A 418 23.35 -39.39 8.28
C LYS A 418 22.13 -39.38 9.19
N SER A 419 22.21 -38.69 10.33
CA SER A 419 21.13 -38.53 11.30
C SER A 419 20.05 -37.52 10.87
N GLY A 420 20.34 -36.73 9.84
CA GLY A 420 19.43 -35.72 9.30
C GLY A 420 19.97 -35.08 8.02
N ALA A 421 19.15 -34.25 7.40
CA ALA A 421 19.54 -33.40 6.27
C ALA A 421 19.81 -31.96 6.76
N VAL A 422 20.80 -31.28 6.19
CA VAL A 422 20.96 -29.83 6.35
C VAL A 422 20.49 -29.17 5.06
N VAL A 423 19.47 -28.33 5.17
CA VAL A 423 18.98 -27.50 4.06
C VAL A 423 19.47 -26.08 4.29
N VAL A 424 20.22 -25.54 3.33
CA VAL A 424 20.69 -24.16 3.33
C VAL A 424 19.75 -23.36 2.45
N THR A 425 19.05 -22.39 3.01
CA THR A 425 18.21 -21.45 2.25
C THR A 425 18.90 -20.10 2.18
N GLN A 426 18.78 -19.43 1.03
CA GLN A 426 19.18 -18.04 0.86
C GLN A 426 17.94 -17.20 0.59
N ALA A 427 17.81 -16.09 1.30
CA ALA A 427 16.75 -15.11 1.08
C ALA A 427 17.36 -13.71 0.91
N ASN A 428 16.96 -13.01 -0.13
CA ASN A 428 17.38 -11.66 -0.43
C ASN A 428 16.18 -10.71 -0.28
N SER A 429 16.34 -9.63 0.48
CA SER A 429 15.29 -8.63 0.70
C SER A 429 15.61 -7.33 -0.05
N TYR A 430 14.63 -6.85 -0.80
CA TYR A 430 14.70 -5.66 -1.65
C TYR A 430 13.70 -4.60 -1.17
N ASP A 431 14.04 -3.32 -1.32
CA ASP A 431 13.09 -2.22 -1.08
C ASP A 431 12.10 -2.02 -2.25
N GLU A 432 11.18 -1.05 -2.12
CA GLU A 432 10.19 -0.76 -3.16
C GLU A 432 10.80 -0.24 -4.47
N SER A 433 12.06 0.22 -4.47
CA SER A 433 12.79 0.64 -5.67
C SER A 433 13.49 -0.53 -6.39
N GLY A 434 13.53 -1.70 -5.75
CA GLY A 434 14.27 -2.88 -6.22
C GLY A 434 15.73 -2.94 -5.73
N SER A 435 16.13 -2.07 -4.80
CA SER A 435 17.49 -2.09 -4.26
C SER A 435 17.64 -3.19 -3.22
N LEU A 436 18.71 -4.00 -3.32
CA LEU A 436 19.02 -5.04 -2.34
C LEU A 436 19.40 -4.40 -1.00
N ILE A 437 18.78 -4.85 0.08
CA ILE A 437 19.02 -4.37 1.46
C ILE A 437 19.71 -5.44 2.32
N VAL A 438 19.25 -6.68 2.22
CA VAL A 438 19.66 -7.75 3.14
C VAL A 438 19.89 -9.04 2.37
N ILE A 439 20.96 -9.74 2.72
CA ILE A 439 21.18 -11.15 2.36
C ILE A 439 21.07 -11.98 3.63
N ASN A 440 20.21 -13.00 3.61
CA ASN A 440 20.01 -13.95 4.68
C ASN A 440 20.40 -15.35 4.19
N GLN A 441 21.17 -16.08 5.00
CA GLN A 441 21.38 -17.51 4.79
C GLN A 441 21.08 -18.27 6.08
N SER A 442 20.09 -19.16 6.01
CA SER A 442 19.67 -20.02 7.11
C SER A 442 20.13 -21.45 6.83
N GLN A 443 20.58 -22.17 7.88
CA GLN A 443 20.81 -23.61 7.81
C GLN A 443 19.87 -24.33 8.75
N THR A 444 18.96 -25.10 8.16
CA THR A 444 17.96 -25.88 8.86
C THR A 444 18.38 -27.33 8.90
N PHE A 445 18.44 -27.93 10.09
CA PHE A 445 18.67 -29.36 10.27
C PHE A 445 17.33 -30.08 10.39
N VAL A 446 17.04 -30.97 9.45
CA VAL A 446 15.84 -31.82 9.44
C VAL A 446 16.20 -33.17 10.01
N VAL A 447 15.80 -33.41 11.25
CA VAL A 447 16.10 -34.64 12.01
C VAL A 447 15.44 -35.84 11.33
N GLY A 448 16.18 -36.93 11.16
CA GLY A 448 15.69 -38.17 10.53
C GLY A 448 15.68 -38.16 9.01
N ALA A 449 15.95 -37.01 8.36
CA ALA A 449 15.99 -36.89 6.91
C ALA A 449 17.36 -37.18 6.27
N GLY A 450 18.29 -37.83 6.99
CA GLY A 450 19.61 -38.20 6.45
C GLY A 450 19.59 -39.51 5.67
N ASN A 451 20.79 -40.03 5.34
CA ASN A 451 21.01 -41.31 4.63
C ASN A 451 20.40 -41.37 3.22
N PHE A 452 20.33 -40.23 2.53
CA PHE A 452 19.91 -40.15 1.13
C PHE A 452 21.11 -40.15 0.17
N ASN A 453 22.31 -40.45 0.67
CA ASN A 453 23.57 -40.46 -0.08
C ASN A 453 23.92 -39.10 -0.72
N GLY A 454 23.51 -38.00 -0.08
CA GLY A 454 23.88 -36.66 -0.48
C GLY A 454 25.32 -36.29 -0.13
N LYS A 455 25.75 -35.09 -0.56
CA LYS A 455 27.06 -34.56 -0.19
C LYS A 455 27.14 -34.25 1.31
N LYS A 456 28.33 -34.39 1.89
CA LYS A 456 28.56 -34.20 3.33
C LYS A 456 29.11 -32.83 3.69
N THR A 457 29.73 -32.15 2.72
CA THR A 457 30.38 -30.86 2.86
C THR A 457 29.56 -29.77 2.17
N PRO A 458 29.60 -28.54 2.70
CA PRO A 458 28.91 -27.41 2.11
C PRO A 458 29.43 -27.11 0.70
N GLY A 459 28.52 -26.74 -0.21
CA GLY A 459 28.85 -26.26 -1.53
C GLY A 459 29.36 -24.82 -1.55
N PRO A 460 29.73 -24.32 -2.74
CA PRO A 460 30.07 -22.92 -2.95
C PRO A 460 28.95 -21.97 -2.47
N GLY A 461 29.32 -20.82 -1.89
CA GLY A 461 28.36 -19.81 -1.42
C GLY A 461 27.78 -20.05 -0.01
N VAL A 462 27.97 -21.23 0.59
CA VAL A 462 27.56 -21.47 1.98
C VAL A 462 28.56 -20.83 2.94
N ILE A 463 28.11 -19.83 3.71
CA ILE A 463 28.94 -19.09 4.66
C ILE A 463 29.22 -19.96 5.88
N GLN A 464 30.50 -20.15 6.20
CA GLN A 464 30.95 -21.06 7.25
C GLN A 464 31.01 -20.39 8.63
N ALA A 465 30.65 -21.16 9.66
CA ALA A 465 30.93 -20.83 11.04
C ALA A 465 32.43 -21.02 11.34
N ILE A 466 33.04 -20.10 12.08
CA ILE A 466 34.49 -20.07 12.34
C ILE A 466 34.72 -20.11 13.86
N PRO A 467 35.50 -21.07 14.38
CA PRO A 467 35.81 -21.13 15.81
C PRO A 467 36.44 -19.83 16.33
N ALA A 468 36.14 -19.50 17.59
CA ALA A 468 36.77 -18.36 18.26
C ALA A 468 38.29 -18.59 18.41
N PRO A 469 39.10 -17.51 18.44
CA PRO A 469 40.54 -17.61 18.67
C PRO A 469 40.87 -18.37 19.96
N SER A 470 41.91 -19.22 19.91
CA SER A 470 42.40 -20.01 21.06
C SER A 470 43.20 -19.16 22.07
N ARG A 471 42.57 -18.12 22.61
CA ARG A 471 43.10 -17.21 23.64
C ARG A 471 41.98 -16.71 24.54
N ASN A 472 42.29 -16.03 25.64
CA ASN A 472 41.27 -15.40 26.49
C ASN A 472 40.47 -14.33 25.72
N PRO A 473 39.17 -14.15 26.00
CA PRO A 473 38.38 -13.08 25.40
C PRO A 473 38.93 -11.71 25.76
N ASP A 474 38.85 -10.79 24.80
CA ASP A 474 39.23 -9.39 25.00
C ASP A 474 38.20 -8.65 25.86
N SER A 475 36.94 -9.08 25.79
CA SER A 475 35.87 -8.54 26.61
C SER A 475 34.75 -9.56 26.81
N THR A 476 34.00 -9.36 27.90
CA THR A 476 32.86 -10.19 28.25
C THR A 476 31.72 -9.29 28.73
N ILE A 477 30.52 -9.46 28.18
CA ILE A 477 29.29 -8.79 28.63
C ILE A 477 28.30 -9.84 29.12
N ARG A 478 27.52 -9.51 30.16
CA ARG A 478 26.49 -10.39 30.70
C ARG A 478 25.12 -9.72 30.65
N TYR A 479 24.12 -10.49 30.22
CA TYR A 479 22.72 -10.07 30.20
C TYR A 479 21.86 -11.12 30.87
N LYS A 480 21.05 -10.70 31.85
CA LYS A 480 19.99 -11.54 32.40
C LYS A 480 18.75 -11.40 31.53
N THR A 481 18.27 -12.51 31.00
CA THR A 481 17.00 -12.53 30.25
C THR A 481 15.81 -12.48 31.22
N SER A 482 14.67 -11.98 30.76
CA SER A 482 13.41 -12.09 31.50
C SER A 482 12.85 -13.52 31.41
N GLU A 483 12.01 -13.93 32.36
CA GLU A 483 11.18 -15.14 32.21
C GLU A 483 10.22 -15.01 31.01
N ASP A 484 9.77 -13.79 30.72
CA ASP A 484 8.90 -13.47 29.58
C ASP A 484 9.66 -13.22 28.26
N GLN A 485 10.99 -13.44 28.21
CA GLN A 485 11.81 -13.02 27.07
C GLN A 485 11.32 -13.62 25.74
N ALA A 486 10.97 -14.91 25.74
CA ALA A 486 10.44 -15.58 24.56
C ALA A 486 9.02 -15.10 24.20
N ALA A 487 8.20 -14.79 25.20
CA ALA A 487 6.84 -14.27 25.02
C ALA A 487 6.83 -12.87 24.38
N ILE A 488 7.84 -12.05 24.67
CA ILE A 488 8.02 -10.75 24.03
C ILE A 488 8.65 -10.92 22.64
N TYR A 489 9.76 -11.66 22.52
CA TYR A 489 10.50 -11.79 21.26
C TYR A 489 9.64 -12.34 20.12
N ARG A 490 8.78 -13.35 20.40
CA ARG A 490 7.89 -13.95 19.39
C ARG A 490 6.95 -12.94 18.72
N LEU A 491 6.62 -11.82 19.38
CA LEU A 491 5.79 -10.77 18.81
C LEU A 491 6.46 -10.07 17.61
N SER A 492 7.76 -10.27 17.41
CA SER A 492 8.50 -9.81 16.22
C SER A 492 8.25 -10.70 14.99
N GLY A 493 7.62 -11.87 15.14
CA GLY A 493 7.15 -12.67 14.00
C GLY A 493 7.27 -14.19 14.15
N ASP A 494 8.26 -14.71 14.89
CA ASP A 494 8.42 -16.16 15.08
C ASP A 494 7.45 -16.67 16.17
N LEU A 495 6.26 -17.06 15.70
CA LEU A 495 5.16 -17.53 16.54
C LEU A 495 5.24 -19.01 16.91
N ASN A 496 6.35 -19.72 16.64
CA ASN A 496 6.46 -21.16 16.89
C ASN A 496 6.09 -21.49 18.36
N PRO A 497 5.09 -22.36 18.59
CA PRO A 497 4.59 -22.68 19.91
C PRO A 497 5.62 -23.31 20.85
N LEU A 498 6.70 -23.92 20.32
CA LEU A 498 7.86 -24.42 21.10
C LEU A 498 8.38 -23.41 22.14
N HIS A 499 8.27 -22.12 21.84
CA HIS A 499 8.84 -21.05 22.65
C HIS A 499 7.91 -20.52 23.74
N ILE A 500 6.67 -21.04 23.85
CA ILE A 500 5.70 -20.55 24.84
C ILE A 500 4.79 -21.63 25.42
N ASP A 501 4.47 -22.68 24.66
CA ASP A 501 3.57 -23.76 25.09
C ASP A 501 4.38 -24.94 25.68
N PRO A 502 4.23 -25.26 26.97
CA PRO A 502 4.93 -26.38 27.60
C PRO A 502 4.65 -27.74 26.94
N ASN A 503 3.44 -27.98 26.42
CA ASN A 503 3.09 -29.25 25.80
C ASN A 503 3.83 -29.44 24.49
N VAL A 504 3.89 -28.39 23.66
CA VAL A 504 4.62 -28.45 22.40
C VAL A 504 6.13 -28.52 22.64
N ALA A 505 6.64 -27.81 23.64
CA ALA A 505 8.05 -27.93 24.03
C ALA A 505 8.41 -29.37 24.43
N LEU A 506 7.56 -30.02 25.22
CA LEU A 506 7.75 -31.42 25.61
C LEU A 506 7.71 -32.37 24.42
N MET A 507 6.75 -32.19 23.50
CA MET A 507 6.67 -32.97 22.26
C MET A 507 7.91 -32.80 21.38
N ALA A 508 8.50 -31.61 21.35
CA ALA A 508 9.73 -31.30 20.64
C ALA A 508 11.01 -31.75 21.40
N GLY A 509 10.87 -32.41 22.55
CA GLY A 509 11.98 -32.97 23.32
C GLY A 509 12.63 -32.02 24.34
N PHE A 510 11.99 -30.89 24.66
CA PHE A 510 12.47 -29.93 25.66
C PHE A 510 11.63 -30.01 26.94
N LYS A 511 12.28 -29.92 28.10
CA LYS A 511 11.60 -30.01 29.40
C LYS A 511 10.67 -28.82 29.69
N VAL A 512 10.99 -27.66 29.11
CA VAL A 512 10.27 -26.39 29.25
C VAL A 512 10.42 -25.60 27.94
N PRO A 513 9.55 -24.60 27.67
CA PRO A 513 9.74 -23.69 26.55
C PRO A 513 11.13 -23.06 26.56
N ILE A 514 11.78 -23.04 25.41
CA ILE A 514 13.13 -22.50 25.23
C ILE A 514 13.06 -21.11 24.59
N LEU A 515 14.07 -20.28 24.83
CA LEU A 515 14.23 -19.01 24.13
C LEU A 515 14.64 -19.25 22.68
N HIS A 516 14.14 -18.42 21.76
CA HIS A 516 14.54 -18.47 20.36
C HIS A 516 16.06 -18.30 20.22
N GLY A 517 16.71 -19.12 19.38
CA GLY A 517 18.13 -18.95 19.07
C GLY A 517 18.43 -17.56 18.53
N LEU A 518 17.55 -17.04 17.68
CA LEU A 518 17.65 -15.69 17.10
C LEU A 518 17.49 -14.57 18.13
N CYS A 519 16.77 -14.78 19.23
CA CYS A 519 16.75 -13.84 20.36
C CYS A 519 18.13 -13.80 21.02
N THR A 520 18.72 -14.97 21.31
CA THR A 520 20.08 -15.09 21.88
C THR A 520 21.13 -14.46 20.96
N LEU A 521 20.98 -14.61 19.64
CA LEU A 521 21.78 -13.89 18.64
C LEU A 521 21.63 -12.37 18.80
N GLY A 522 20.40 -11.85 18.91
CA GLY A 522 20.15 -10.41 19.10
C GLY A 522 20.84 -9.83 20.33
N PHE A 523 20.78 -10.52 21.47
CA PHE A 523 21.54 -10.15 22.68
C PHE A 523 23.06 -10.10 22.41
N SER A 524 23.57 -11.06 21.63
CA SER A 524 25.00 -11.16 21.31
C SER A 524 25.46 -10.06 20.35
N VAL A 525 24.67 -9.76 19.32
CA VAL A 525 24.94 -8.63 18.40
C VAL A 525 24.90 -7.30 19.15
N ARG A 526 23.95 -7.11 20.09
CA ARG A 526 23.92 -5.93 20.97
C ARG A 526 25.20 -5.79 21.78
N ALA A 527 25.70 -6.86 22.38
CA ALA A 527 26.98 -6.83 23.12
C ALA A 527 28.14 -6.37 22.23
N VAL A 528 28.22 -6.88 20.99
CA VAL A 528 29.24 -6.47 20.03
C VAL A 528 29.10 -4.99 19.66
N LEU A 529 27.88 -4.53 19.36
CA LEU A 529 27.63 -3.13 18.98
C LEU A 529 27.98 -2.17 20.13
N GLU A 530 27.58 -2.50 21.36
CA GLU A 530 27.89 -1.70 22.54
C GLU A 530 29.39 -1.59 22.78
N LYS A 531 30.11 -2.71 22.57
CA LYS A 531 31.53 -2.77 22.88
C LYS A 531 32.42 -2.19 21.78
N TYR A 532 32.11 -2.49 20.53
CA TYR A 532 32.99 -2.31 19.38
C TYR A 532 32.42 -1.42 18.26
N ALA A 533 31.20 -0.89 18.41
CA ALA A 533 30.61 0.04 17.45
C ALA A 533 29.98 1.29 18.10
N ASP A 534 30.20 1.52 19.40
CA ASP A 534 29.54 2.58 20.17
C ASP A 534 28.01 2.63 19.97
N ASN A 535 27.38 1.47 19.90
CA ASN A 535 25.96 1.31 19.55
C ASN A 535 25.57 1.95 18.20
N ASN A 536 26.50 2.21 17.28
CA ASN A 536 26.18 2.72 15.94
C ASN A 536 25.81 1.54 15.01
N PRO A 537 24.53 1.38 14.64
CA PRO A 537 24.09 0.26 13.80
C PRO A 537 24.62 0.36 12.36
N ALA A 538 24.98 1.54 11.86
CA ALA A 538 25.47 1.72 10.49
C ALA A 538 26.85 1.07 10.26
N LEU A 539 27.60 0.81 11.34
CA LEU A 539 28.89 0.11 11.32
C LEU A 539 28.73 -1.41 11.24
N PHE A 540 27.55 -1.95 11.46
CA PHE A 540 27.33 -3.38 11.25
C PHE A 540 27.41 -3.72 9.76
N LYS A 541 28.09 -4.82 9.42
CA LYS A 541 28.10 -5.38 8.07
C LYS A 541 27.41 -6.74 8.03
N ALA A 542 27.87 -7.69 8.83
CA ALA A 542 27.33 -9.04 8.79
C ALA A 542 27.46 -9.76 10.15
N VAL A 543 26.68 -10.82 10.34
CA VAL A 543 26.82 -11.75 11.46
C VAL A 543 26.66 -13.19 10.99
N LYS A 544 27.48 -14.09 11.54
CA LYS A 544 27.35 -15.54 11.38
C LYS A 544 27.30 -16.20 12.75
N VAL A 545 26.41 -17.18 12.92
CA VAL A 545 26.32 -17.99 14.14
C VAL A 545 26.00 -19.46 13.87
N ARG A 546 26.40 -20.33 14.79
CA ARG A 546 25.87 -21.67 14.97
C ARG A 546 25.20 -21.79 16.35
N PHE A 547 23.94 -22.22 16.35
CA PHE A 547 23.20 -22.55 17.56
C PHE A 547 23.52 -23.98 17.99
N THR A 548 23.93 -24.17 19.25
CA THR A 548 24.42 -25.48 19.72
C THR A 548 23.56 -26.08 20.82
N LYS A 549 22.95 -25.25 21.67
CA LYS A 549 22.19 -25.69 22.85
C LYS A 549 21.08 -24.70 23.17
N PRO A 550 19.98 -25.14 23.83
CA PRO A 550 18.88 -24.26 24.19
C PRO A 550 19.24 -23.32 25.35
N VAL A 551 18.58 -22.16 25.37
CA VAL A 551 18.54 -21.22 26.49
C VAL A 551 17.14 -21.26 27.08
N ILE A 552 17.00 -21.22 28.41
CA ILE A 552 15.71 -21.10 29.09
C ILE A 552 15.51 -19.61 29.45
N PRO A 553 14.35 -18.99 29.15
CA PRO A 553 14.05 -17.63 29.60
C PRO A 553 14.26 -17.47 31.12
N GLY A 554 14.85 -16.35 31.54
CA GLY A 554 15.25 -16.08 32.93
C GLY A 554 16.73 -16.36 33.21
N GLN A 555 17.41 -17.16 32.37
CA GLN A 555 18.84 -17.45 32.50
C GLN A 555 19.72 -16.26 32.10
N THR A 556 20.97 -16.29 32.55
CA THR A 556 21.97 -15.26 32.29
C THR A 556 22.88 -15.67 31.14
N LEU A 557 22.90 -14.85 30.09
CA LEU A 557 23.80 -14.98 28.96
C LEU A 557 25.14 -14.31 29.29
N GLN A 558 26.24 -14.98 28.99
CA GLN A 558 27.59 -14.43 28.96
C GLN A 558 28.09 -14.45 27.51
N ILE A 559 28.46 -13.28 27.00
CA ILE A 559 28.95 -13.07 25.64
C ILE A 559 30.43 -12.72 25.73
N ASP A 560 31.27 -13.69 25.37
CA ASP A 560 32.72 -13.54 25.29
C ASP A 560 33.09 -13.10 23.88
N MET A 561 33.96 -12.10 23.74
CA MET A 561 34.29 -11.47 22.46
C MET A 561 35.81 -11.39 22.24
N TRP A 562 36.24 -11.64 21.00
CA TRP A 562 37.63 -11.55 20.55
C TRP A 562 37.69 -10.69 19.29
N ARG A 563 38.47 -9.62 19.34
CA ARG A 563 38.68 -8.73 18.21
C ARG A 563 39.82 -9.26 17.33
N ASP A 564 39.59 -9.25 16.02
CA ASP A 564 40.58 -9.45 14.98
C ASP A 564 40.30 -8.48 13.81
N GLY A 565 41.00 -7.34 13.82
CA GLY A 565 40.71 -6.23 12.91
C GLY A 565 39.27 -5.73 13.08
N ASN A 566 38.50 -5.83 11.99
CA ASN A 566 37.08 -5.44 11.92
C ASN A 566 36.11 -6.62 12.16
N ARG A 567 36.64 -7.83 12.38
CA ARG A 567 35.85 -9.00 12.75
C ARG A 567 35.88 -9.18 14.26
N ILE A 568 34.71 -9.25 14.87
CA ILE A 568 34.55 -9.57 16.29
C ILE A 568 34.02 -10.99 16.38
N PHE A 569 34.89 -11.93 16.70
CA PHE A 569 34.46 -13.28 17.06
C PHE A 569 33.74 -13.22 18.40
N PHE A 570 32.70 -14.02 18.56
CA PHE A 570 32.02 -14.13 19.84
C PHE A 570 31.55 -15.55 20.14
N LYS A 571 31.30 -15.78 21.41
CA LYS A 571 30.73 -17.01 21.94
C LYS A 571 29.74 -16.65 23.03
N THR A 572 28.57 -17.28 23.01
CA THR A 572 27.54 -17.05 24.03
C THR A 572 27.33 -18.31 24.83
N SER A 573 27.38 -18.18 26.15
CA SER A 573 27.18 -19.26 27.12
C SER A 573 26.13 -18.87 28.15
N VAL A 574 25.51 -19.88 28.77
CA VAL A 574 24.61 -19.68 29.92
C VAL A 574 25.45 -19.78 31.20
N VAL A 575 25.43 -18.73 32.03
CA VAL A 575 26.27 -18.64 33.24
C VAL A 575 25.94 -19.76 34.23
N GLU A 576 24.66 -20.05 34.42
CA GLU A 576 24.17 -21.01 35.40
C GLU A 576 24.58 -22.45 35.07
N THR A 577 24.64 -22.80 33.78
CA THR A 577 24.93 -24.17 33.32
C THR A 577 26.33 -24.34 32.75
N LYS A 578 27.03 -23.22 32.47
CA LYS A 578 28.33 -23.16 31.78
C LYS A 578 28.30 -23.78 30.39
N GLN A 579 27.13 -23.86 29.76
CA GLN A 579 26.97 -24.44 28.44
C GLN A 579 27.07 -23.38 27.36
N ASP A 580 27.87 -23.66 26.33
CA ASP A 580 27.94 -22.84 25.11
C ASP A 580 26.66 -23.05 24.27
N VAL A 581 25.96 -21.95 23.98
CA VAL A 581 24.68 -21.93 23.25
C VAL A 581 24.82 -21.32 21.85
N ILE A 582 25.79 -20.42 21.65
CA ILE A 582 26.23 -19.95 20.34
C ILE A 582 27.73 -20.16 20.22
N THR A 583 28.15 -20.80 19.13
CA THR A 583 29.55 -21.07 18.81
C THR A 583 29.86 -20.74 17.35
N GLY A 584 31.15 -20.76 16.99
CA GLY A 584 31.58 -20.58 15.61
C GLY A 584 31.18 -19.22 15.02
N ALA A 585 31.04 -18.20 15.87
CA ALA A 585 30.29 -16.99 15.57
C ALA A 585 31.19 -15.76 15.45
N TYR A 586 30.77 -14.85 14.58
CA TYR A 586 31.43 -13.56 14.39
C TYR A 586 30.45 -12.49 13.90
N VAL A 587 30.78 -11.25 14.19
CA VAL A 587 30.21 -10.05 13.56
C VAL A 587 31.31 -9.37 12.76
N ASP A 588 31.03 -9.05 11.50
CA ASP A 588 31.85 -8.13 10.71
C ASP A 588 31.32 -6.71 10.87
N LEU A 589 32.21 -5.80 11.23
CA LEU A 589 31.95 -4.37 11.26
C LEU A 589 32.60 -3.69 10.04
N LYS A 590 32.01 -2.59 9.58
CA LYS A 590 32.61 -1.71 8.57
C LYS A 590 33.81 -0.98 9.16
N ASP A 591 33.70 -0.58 10.43
CA ASP A 591 34.77 0.01 11.24
C ASP A 591 34.54 -0.28 12.73
N VAL A 592 35.58 -0.17 13.56
CA VAL A 592 35.55 -0.50 14.99
C VAL A 592 35.77 0.73 15.86
N ILE A 593 34.81 0.99 16.75
CA ILE A 593 34.89 2.04 17.78
C ILE A 593 34.81 1.36 19.16
N GLU A 594 35.94 1.32 19.86
CA GLU A 594 35.99 0.77 21.23
C GLU A 594 35.40 1.75 22.24
N SER A 595 34.31 1.36 22.91
CA SER A 595 33.74 2.17 23.98
C SER A 595 34.74 2.29 25.15
N GLY A 596 35.12 3.54 25.48
CA GLY A 596 35.95 3.88 26.63
C GLY A 596 37.42 4.29 26.35
N LYS A 597 37.88 4.30 25.09
CA LYS A 597 39.12 5.00 24.72
C LYS A 597 38.77 6.37 24.16
N SER A 598 39.02 7.43 24.93
CA SER A 598 39.11 8.80 24.40
C SER A 598 40.03 8.77 23.18
N SER A 599 39.55 9.23 22.03
CA SER A 599 40.41 9.58 20.90
C SER A 599 41.43 10.60 21.41
N LYS A 600 42.68 10.18 21.58
CA LYS A 600 43.79 11.14 21.62
C LYS A 600 44.18 11.41 20.18
N LEU A 601 43.72 12.58 19.73
CA LEU A 601 44.08 13.33 18.51
C LEU A 601 43.60 12.73 17.18
#